data_AF-A0A1N6G4I3-F1
#
_entry.id   AF-A0A1N6G4I3-F1
#
_cell.length_a   1.000
_cell.length_b   1.000
_cell.length_c   1.000
_cell.angle_alpha   90.00
_cell.angle_beta   90.00
_cell.angle_gamma   90.00
#
_symmetry.space_group_name_H-M   'P 1'
#
loop_
_entity.id
_entity.type
_entity.pdbx_description
1 polymer ?
#
loop_
_entity_poly.entity_id
_entity_poly.type
_entity_poly.pdbx_seq_one_letter_code
_entity_poly.pdbx_strand_id
1 'polypeptide(L)'
;MKFQNTFVCLFVAALTTAAGCGANNGLHLAKVHGKVTYKGQPITYGTIMFEPDTSRGTNGPAAVGSITSDGSFTMSTEESGDGAIVGLHRVAVVGLEPMPDSPQKAMPDPVTSPREFMIAKTQAGTRTNFTKKAEVPTFTDKDGKVFRITIPEKLGNPSTSNIKASVGRGSNTVNITIKEDGTAEISH
;
A
#
# COMPACT_ATOMS: atom_id res chain seq x y z
N MET A 1 46.77 14.44 56.33
CA MET A 1 45.98 13.61 57.26
C MET A 1 44.55 14.15 57.35
N LYS A 2 43.57 13.45 56.76
CA LYS A 2 42.31 12.99 57.38
C LYS A 2 41.26 12.71 56.30
N PHE A 3 40.82 11.45 56.32
CA PHE A 3 39.75 10.83 55.55
C PHE A 3 38.38 11.45 55.85
N GLN A 4 37.51 11.56 54.85
CA GLN A 4 36.09 11.31 55.08
C GLN A 4 35.40 10.83 53.77
N ASN A 5 35.07 9.53 53.75
CA ASN A 5 34.13 8.92 52.82
C ASN A 5 32.70 9.23 53.30
N THR A 6 31.91 9.91 52.47
CA THR A 6 30.44 9.90 52.53
C THR A 6 30.00 9.57 51.10
N PHE A 7 29.87 8.29 50.74
CA PHE A 7 28.62 7.53 50.74
C PHE A 7 27.45 8.23 50.02
N VAL A 8 26.81 7.45 49.14
CA VAL A 8 25.45 7.59 48.62
C VAL A 8 25.31 8.22 47.23
N CYS A 9 25.35 7.33 46.24
CA CYS A 9 24.33 7.16 45.21
C CYS A 9 23.74 8.43 44.55
N LEU A 10 24.28 8.81 43.39
CA LEU A 10 23.44 9.41 42.34
C LEU A 10 23.93 9.09 40.93
N PHE A 11 24.39 7.85 40.74
CA PHE A 11 24.26 7.20 39.43
C PHE A 11 22.84 6.63 39.43
N VAL A 12 21.95 7.13 38.57
CA VAL A 12 20.80 6.42 37.98
C VAL A 12 19.83 7.43 37.35
N ALA A 13 19.71 7.29 36.03
CA ALA A 13 18.51 7.49 35.23
C ALA A 13 17.78 8.85 35.31
N ALA A 14 18.22 9.79 34.46
CA ALA A 14 17.36 10.83 33.89
C ALA A 14 17.03 10.54 32.41
N LEU A 15 16.86 9.26 32.05
CA LEU A 15 16.24 8.83 30.80
C LEU A 15 14.95 8.10 31.17
N THR A 16 13.89 8.31 30.36
CA THR A 16 12.47 7.93 30.54
C THR A 16 11.68 9.05 31.23
N THR A 17 10.65 9.66 30.62
CA THR A 17 9.59 9.08 29.79
C THR A 17 9.05 10.09 28.78
N ALA A 18 9.39 9.92 27.49
CA ALA A 18 8.48 10.32 26.43
C ALA A 18 7.43 9.21 26.30
N ALA A 19 6.47 9.18 27.23
CA ALA A 19 5.27 8.36 27.07
C ALA A 19 4.44 9.01 25.96
N GLY A 20 4.61 8.50 24.75
CA GLY A 20 3.80 8.89 23.59
C GLY A 20 2.33 8.72 23.93
N CYS A 21 1.62 9.84 23.94
CA CYS A 21 0.17 9.91 24.04
C CYS A 21 -0.42 9.29 22.77
N GLY A 22 -0.81 8.02 22.83
CA GLY A 22 -1.80 7.47 21.93
C GLY A 22 -3.18 7.98 22.37
N ALA A 23 -4.03 8.35 21.40
CA ALA A 23 -5.37 8.87 21.67
C ALA A 23 -6.12 7.99 22.69
N ASN A 24 -6.66 8.63 23.73
CA ASN A 24 -7.23 7.98 24.91
C ASN A 24 -8.65 7.44 24.65
N ASN A 25 -8.85 6.73 23.54
CA ASN A 25 -10.13 6.15 23.10
C ASN A 25 -10.22 4.63 23.40
N GLY A 26 -9.25 4.07 24.13
CA GLY A 26 -9.17 2.64 24.44
C GLY A 26 -8.62 1.77 23.31
N LEU A 27 -8.30 2.35 22.14
CA LEU A 27 -7.65 1.64 21.05
C LEU A 27 -6.14 1.62 21.27
N HIS A 28 -5.55 0.43 21.24
CA HIS A 28 -4.11 0.27 21.38
C HIS A 28 -3.47 0.40 19.99
N LEU A 29 -3.25 1.63 19.54
CA LEU A 29 -2.65 1.92 18.23
C LEU A 29 -1.11 1.99 18.33
N ALA A 30 -0.44 1.56 17.26
CA ALA A 30 1.00 1.66 17.09
C ALA A 30 1.33 2.13 15.68
N LYS A 31 2.39 2.94 15.54
CA LYS A 31 2.80 3.49 14.24
C LYS A 31 3.20 2.36 13.32
N VAL A 32 2.72 2.40 12.08
CA VAL A 32 3.07 1.45 11.02
C VAL A 32 3.40 2.23 9.76
N HIS A 33 4.58 1.95 9.22
CA HIS A 33 5.02 2.47 7.92
C HIS A 33 5.78 1.36 7.18
N GLY A 34 6.00 1.55 5.88
CA GLY A 34 6.76 0.58 5.11
C GLY A 34 6.71 0.85 3.63
N LYS A 35 7.10 -0.14 2.84
CA LYS A 35 7.10 -0.06 1.38
C LYS A 35 6.40 -1.24 0.74
N VAL A 36 5.74 -0.99 -0.39
CA VAL A 36 5.15 -2.03 -1.23
C VAL A 36 5.87 -2.08 -2.57
N THR A 37 6.33 -3.26 -2.94
CA THR A 37 6.94 -3.53 -4.24
C THR A 37 6.19 -4.62 -4.98
N TYR A 38 6.18 -4.54 -6.30
CA TYR A 38 5.68 -5.56 -7.20
C TYR A 38 6.71 -5.82 -8.29
N LYS A 39 7.07 -7.08 -8.51
CA LYS A 39 8.11 -7.48 -9.49
C LYS A 39 9.46 -6.78 -9.29
N GLY A 40 9.81 -6.46 -8.04
CA GLY A 40 11.03 -5.72 -7.70
C GLY A 40 10.97 -4.21 -7.97
N GLN A 41 9.82 -3.67 -8.39
CA GLN A 41 9.61 -2.23 -8.57
C GLN A 41 8.66 -1.68 -7.50
N PRO A 42 8.87 -0.44 -7.01
CA PRO A 42 7.94 0.19 -6.08
C PRO A 42 6.59 0.44 -6.75
N ILE A 43 5.51 0.19 -6.03
CA ILE A 43 4.17 0.54 -6.51
C ILE A 43 3.99 2.05 -6.35
N THR A 44 3.79 2.77 -7.44
CA THR A 44 3.85 4.24 -7.41
C THR A 44 2.52 4.91 -7.03
N TYR A 45 1.42 4.16 -7.03
CA TYR A 45 0.11 4.64 -6.60
C TYR A 45 -0.74 3.48 -6.12
N GLY A 46 -1.54 3.70 -5.07
CA GLY A 46 -2.42 2.66 -4.55
C GLY A 46 -2.85 2.88 -3.13
N THR A 47 -3.53 1.88 -2.59
CA THR A 47 -4.03 1.87 -1.22
C THR A 47 -3.69 0.53 -0.58
N ILE A 48 -3.32 0.58 0.69
CA ILE A 48 -3.12 -0.58 1.55
C ILE A 48 -4.09 -0.50 2.73
N MET A 49 -4.66 -1.65 3.11
CA MET A 49 -5.62 -1.75 4.20
C MET A 49 -5.22 -2.89 5.13
N PHE A 50 -5.26 -2.63 6.44
CA PHE A 50 -5.01 -3.60 7.50
C PHE A 50 -6.34 -3.85 8.22
N GLU A 51 -6.93 -5.01 7.96
CA GLU A 51 -8.14 -5.46 8.64
C GLU A 51 -7.74 -6.29 9.88
N PRO A 52 -8.15 -5.91 11.10
CA PRO A 52 -7.91 -6.70 12.30
C PRO A 52 -8.39 -8.15 12.17
N ASP A 53 -7.54 -9.10 12.53
CA ASP A 53 -7.91 -10.52 12.53
C ASP A 53 -8.59 -10.89 13.86
N THR A 54 -9.91 -10.76 13.89
CA THR A 54 -10.76 -11.06 15.06
C THR A 54 -10.63 -12.51 15.51
N SER A 55 -10.40 -13.45 14.58
CA SER A 55 -10.17 -14.88 14.90
C SER A 55 -8.88 -15.11 15.69
N ARG A 56 -7.96 -14.14 15.66
CA ARG A 56 -6.67 -14.15 16.37
C ARG A 56 -6.65 -13.19 17.57
N GLY A 57 -7.81 -12.67 17.97
CA GLY A 57 -7.97 -11.80 19.14
C GLY A 57 -7.65 -10.33 18.89
N THR A 58 -7.47 -9.91 17.64
CA THR A 58 -7.26 -8.49 17.29
C THR A 58 -8.59 -7.89 16.86
N ASN A 59 -9.07 -6.89 17.58
CA ASN A 59 -10.38 -6.26 17.34
C ASN A 59 -10.22 -4.75 17.25
N GLY A 60 -10.98 -4.12 16.38
CA GLY A 60 -10.97 -2.66 16.20
C GLY A 60 -11.30 -2.26 14.77
N PRO A 61 -11.26 -0.94 14.47
CA PRO A 61 -11.35 -0.42 13.12
C PRO A 61 -10.18 -0.87 12.24
N ALA A 62 -10.42 -0.92 10.92
CA ALA A 62 -9.37 -1.16 9.95
C ALA A 62 -8.50 0.10 9.76
N ALA A 63 -7.20 -0.11 9.57
CA ALA A 63 -6.28 0.97 9.22
C ALA A 63 -6.10 1.03 7.70
N VAL A 64 -5.93 2.23 7.14
CA VAL A 64 -5.71 2.46 5.71
C VAL A 64 -4.48 3.34 5.50
N GLY A 65 -3.73 3.10 4.42
CA GLY A 65 -2.61 3.91 4.00
C GLY A 65 -2.64 4.12 2.49
N SER A 66 -2.30 5.33 2.04
CA SER A 66 -2.04 5.60 0.63
C SER A 66 -0.58 5.31 0.30
N ILE A 67 -0.34 4.69 -0.86
CA ILE A 67 0.99 4.38 -1.35
C ILE A 67 1.50 5.58 -2.16
N THR A 68 2.69 6.08 -1.82
CA THR A 68 3.36 7.19 -2.50
C THR A 68 4.16 6.70 -3.71
N SER A 69 4.65 7.64 -4.53
CA SER A 69 5.38 7.34 -5.77
C SER A 69 6.66 6.52 -5.59
N ASP A 70 7.25 6.51 -4.39
CA ASP A 70 8.42 5.69 -4.05
C ASP A 70 8.06 4.34 -3.41
N GLY A 71 6.77 3.98 -3.43
CA GLY A 71 6.22 2.76 -2.83
C GLY A 71 6.01 2.83 -1.33
N SER A 72 6.30 3.95 -0.67
CA SER A 72 6.13 4.06 0.77
C SER A 72 4.67 4.26 1.18
N PHE A 73 4.32 3.85 2.40
CA PHE A 73 3.01 4.10 2.99
C PHE A 73 3.14 4.35 4.49
N THR A 74 2.14 5.04 5.06
CA THR A 74 1.95 5.20 6.50
C THR A 74 0.49 4.86 6.82
N MET A 75 0.27 4.02 7.83
CA MET A 75 -1.07 3.61 8.24
C MET A 75 -1.74 4.66 9.10
N SER A 76 -3.04 4.84 8.89
CA SER A 76 -3.92 5.69 9.68
C SER A 76 -5.20 4.92 10.00
N THR A 77 -5.71 5.06 11.22
CA THR A 77 -6.94 4.43 11.70
C THR A 77 -8.00 5.48 12.00
N GLU A 78 -7.75 6.36 12.97
CA GLU A 78 -8.66 7.45 13.37
C GLU A 78 -8.11 8.81 12.91
N GLU A 79 -6.83 9.04 13.17
CA GLU A 79 -6.10 10.25 12.82
C GLU A 79 -4.98 9.95 11.81
N SER A 80 -4.56 10.99 11.09
CA SER A 80 -3.48 10.84 10.11
C SER A 80 -2.20 10.33 10.77
N GLY A 81 -1.74 9.17 10.32
CA GLY A 81 -0.50 8.53 10.74
C GLY A 81 -0.52 7.99 12.17
N ASP A 82 -1.67 7.88 12.84
CA ASP A 82 -1.79 7.29 14.18
C ASP A 82 -1.43 5.79 14.24
N GLY A 83 -1.48 5.12 13.09
CA GLY A 83 -1.01 3.76 12.90
C GLY A 83 -2.15 2.75 12.74
N ALA A 84 -1.94 1.57 13.32
CA ALA A 84 -2.90 0.47 13.31
C ALA A 84 -3.01 -0.17 14.71
N ILE A 85 -4.08 -0.91 14.96
CA ILE A 85 -4.28 -1.64 16.21
C ILE A 85 -3.09 -2.60 16.43
N VAL A 86 -2.64 -2.75 17.66
CA VAL A 86 -1.62 -3.73 18.03
C VAL A 86 -2.22 -5.13 17.93
N GLY A 87 -1.63 -5.99 17.10
CA GLY A 87 -2.09 -7.36 16.89
C GLY A 87 -1.89 -7.87 15.46
N LEU A 88 -2.59 -8.95 15.12
CA LEU A 88 -2.55 -9.59 13.80
C LEU A 88 -3.63 -9.03 12.88
N HIS A 89 -3.24 -8.78 11.64
CA HIS A 89 -4.09 -8.18 10.62
C HIS A 89 -4.04 -8.99 9.34
N ARG A 90 -5.17 -9.05 8.62
CA ARG A 90 -5.22 -9.42 7.21
C ARG A 90 -4.99 -8.16 6.38
N VAL A 91 -4.16 -8.24 5.35
CA VAL A 91 -3.77 -7.07 4.57
C VAL A 91 -4.34 -7.15 3.16
N ALA A 92 -4.93 -6.06 2.69
CA ALA A 92 -5.26 -5.87 1.28
C ALA A 92 -4.39 -4.79 0.66
N VAL A 93 -3.99 -5.00 -0.59
CA VAL A 93 -3.19 -4.05 -1.37
C VAL A 93 -3.83 -3.89 -2.74
N VAL A 94 -4.12 -2.65 -3.09
CA VAL A 94 -4.54 -2.25 -4.43
C VAL A 94 -3.47 -1.34 -4.99
N GLY A 95 -2.79 -1.78 -6.05
CA GLY A 95 -1.79 -1.00 -6.76
C GLY A 95 -2.29 -0.60 -8.13
N LEU A 96 -2.07 0.66 -8.47
CA LEU A 96 -2.45 1.24 -9.74
C LEU A 96 -1.20 1.82 -10.39
N GLU A 97 -1.02 1.56 -11.67
CA GLU A 97 -0.02 2.26 -12.46
C GLU A 97 -0.72 3.24 -13.40
N PRO A 98 -0.30 4.52 -13.43
CA PRO A 98 -0.69 5.40 -14.52
C PRO A 98 -0.16 4.78 -15.82
N MET A 99 -1.04 4.53 -16.78
CA MET A 99 -0.56 4.25 -18.11
C MET A 99 0.14 5.51 -18.60
N PRO A 100 1.38 5.43 -19.11
CA PRO A 100 1.85 6.49 -19.98
C PRO A 100 0.77 6.65 -21.05
N ASP A 101 0.37 7.90 -21.34
CA ASP A 101 -0.55 8.21 -22.42
C ASP A 101 -0.19 7.30 -23.57
N SER A 102 -1.00 6.27 -23.81
CA SER A 102 -0.90 5.61 -25.08
C SER A 102 -1.13 6.77 -26.03
N PRO A 103 -0.27 7.03 -27.02
CA PRO A 103 -0.68 7.88 -28.10
C PRO A 103 -1.90 7.15 -28.63
N GLN A 104 -3.08 7.57 -28.20
CA GLN A 104 -4.31 7.34 -28.91
C GLN A 104 -4.02 8.12 -30.17
N LYS A 105 -3.31 7.49 -31.12
CA LYS A 105 -2.94 8.10 -32.38
C LYS A 105 -4.29 8.59 -32.89
N ALA A 106 -4.48 9.91 -32.90
CA ALA A 106 -5.79 10.51 -33.07
C ALA A 106 -6.42 9.79 -34.25
N MET A 107 -7.56 9.13 -34.01
CA MET A 107 -8.19 8.36 -35.08
C MET A 107 -8.43 9.37 -36.22
N PRO A 108 -7.91 9.10 -37.43
CA PRO A 108 -8.07 10.03 -38.54
C PRO A 108 -9.56 10.30 -38.72
N ASP A 109 -9.95 11.56 -38.84
CA ASP A 109 -11.36 11.92 -38.87
C ASP A 109 -12.02 11.21 -40.09
N PRO A 110 -13.14 10.49 -39.87
CA PRO A 110 -13.74 9.64 -40.89
C PRO A 110 -14.33 10.41 -42.07
N VAL A 111 -14.52 11.73 -41.94
CA VAL A 111 -15.01 12.63 -42.98
C VAL A 111 -13.84 13.15 -43.82
N THR A 112 -12.75 13.57 -43.16
CA THR A 112 -11.59 14.17 -43.84
C THR A 112 -10.58 13.15 -44.38
N SER A 113 -10.53 11.94 -43.80
CA SER A 113 -9.56 10.91 -44.17
C SER A 113 -10.14 9.48 -44.11
N PRO A 114 -11.18 9.16 -44.90
CA PRO A 114 -11.90 7.88 -44.79
C PRO A 114 -11.01 6.63 -44.95
N ARG A 115 -9.98 6.72 -45.80
CA ARG A 115 -9.05 5.60 -46.06
C ARG A 115 -8.12 5.34 -44.88
N GLU A 116 -7.60 6.40 -44.26
CA GLU A 116 -6.73 6.28 -43.08
C GLU A 116 -7.52 5.82 -41.86
N PHE A 117 -8.77 6.30 -41.73
CA PHE A 117 -9.73 5.78 -40.75
C PHE A 117 -10.00 4.29 -40.94
N MET A 118 -10.24 3.84 -42.17
CA MET A 118 -10.44 2.41 -42.47
C MET A 118 -9.18 1.58 -42.15
N ILE A 119 -7.99 2.05 -42.52
CA ILE A 119 -6.72 1.37 -42.18
C ILE A 119 -6.52 1.30 -40.66
N ALA A 120 -6.76 2.40 -39.93
CA ALA A 120 -6.67 2.45 -38.49
C ALA A 120 -7.70 1.53 -37.82
N LYS A 121 -8.94 1.50 -38.32
CA LYS A 121 -10.03 0.64 -37.84
C LYS A 121 -9.75 -0.84 -38.14
N THR A 122 -9.16 -1.18 -39.28
CA THR A 122 -8.72 -2.54 -39.61
C THR A 122 -7.52 -2.96 -38.77
N GLN A 123 -6.54 -2.08 -38.53
CA GLN A 123 -5.42 -2.35 -37.61
C GLN A 123 -5.89 -2.52 -36.16
N ALA A 124 -6.86 -1.72 -35.72
CA ALA A 124 -7.52 -1.87 -34.42
C ALA A 124 -8.34 -3.17 -34.35
N GLY A 125 -9.06 -3.51 -35.42
CA GLY A 125 -9.84 -4.75 -35.56
C GLY A 125 -9.00 -6.01 -35.77
N THR A 126 -7.71 -5.88 -36.09
CA THR A 126 -6.74 -7.00 -36.22
C THR A 126 -5.87 -7.14 -34.96
N ARG A 127 -5.78 -6.09 -34.12
CA ARG A 127 -5.12 -6.14 -32.80
C ARG A 127 -5.90 -6.91 -31.73
N THR A 128 -7.12 -7.36 -32.02
CA THR A 128 -7.88 -8.31 -31.18
C THR A 128 -7.21 -9.67 -31.02
N ASN A 129 -6.09 -9.94 -31.71
CA ASN A 129 -5.29 -11.17 -31.55
C ASN A 129 -3.91 -10.97 -30.89
N PHE A 130 -3.58 -9.78 -30.35
CA PHE A 130 -2.43 -9.67 -29.44
C PHE A 130 -2.84 -10.09 -28.01
N THR A 131 -2.70 -11.40 -27.79
CA THR A 131 -2.68 -12.10 -26.51
C THR A 131 -3.92 -11.95 -25.63
N LYS A 132 -4.69 -13.04 -25.59
CA LYS A 132 -5.50 -13.51 -24.46
C LYS A 132 -4.67 -13.51 -23.16
N LYS A 133 -4.46 -12.35 -22.55
CA LYS A 133 -3.93 -12.17 -21.18
C LYS A 133 -4.86 -11.17 -20.52
N ALA A 134 -5.72 -11.71 -19.64
CA ALA A 134 -6.72 -11.06 -18.80
C ALA A 134 -6.84 -9.54 -18.99
N GLU A 135 -7.98 -9.08 -19.49
CA GLU A 135 -8.38 -7.69 -19.55
C GLU A 135 -8.24 -7.07 -18.15
N VAL A 136 -7.11 -6.41 -17.92
CA VAL A 136 -6.82 -5.75 -16.65
C VAL A 136 -7.78 -4.56 -16.58
N PRO A 137 -8.68 -4.49 -15.58
CA PRO A 137 -9.61 -3.38 -15.46
C PRO A 137 -8.84 -2.06 -15.42
N THR A 138 -9.20 -1.15 -16.33
CA THR A 138 -8.63 0.19 -16.42
C THR A 138 -9.63 1.22 -15.93
N PHE A 139 -9.18 2.16 -15.09
CA PHE A 139 -9.99 3.28 -14.61
C PHE A 139 -9.51 4.57 -15.24
N THR A 140 -10.41 5.36 -15.82
CA THR A 140 -10.12 6.69 -16.36
C THR A 140 -10.64 7.74 -15.38
N ASP A 141 -9.76 8.61 -14.86
CA ASP A 141 -10.19 9.72 -14.02
C ASP A 141 -10.83 10.86 -14.83
N LYS A 142 -11.31 11.90 -14.13
CA LYS A 142 -11.97 13.07 -14.75
C LYS A 142 -11.03 13.92 -15.61
N ASP A 143 -9.72 13.79 -15.41
CA ASP A 143 -8.65 14.46 -16.14
C ASP A 143 -8.16 13.60 -17.33
N GLY A 144 -8.81 12.46 -17.59
CA GLY A 144 -8.49 11.56 -18.71
C GLY A 144 -7.33 10.61 -18.44
N LYS A 145 -6.78 10.56 -17.22
CA LYS A 145 -5.67 9.66 -16.89
C LYS A 145 -6.18 8.24 -16.73
N VAL A 146 -5.58 7.32 -17.49
CA VAL A 146 -5.91 5.90 -17.44
C VAL A 146 -4.99 5.20 -16.46
N PHE A 147 -5.56 4.52 -15.48
CA PHE A 147 -4.84 3.70 -14.50
C PHE A 147 -5.14 2.22 -14.77
N ARG A 148 -4.11 1.38 -14.75
CA ARG A 148 -4.29 -0.09 -14.76
C ARG A 148 -4.13 -0.63 -13.35
N ILE A 149 -4.94 -1.61 -12.98
CA ILE A 149 -4.71 -2.41 -11.79
C ILE A 149 -3.53 -3.34 -12.05
N THR A 150 -2.37 -3.03 -11.45
CA THR A 150 -1.12 -3.74 -11.75
C THR A 150 -0.97 -5.03 -10.95
N ILE A 151 -1.65 -5.11 -9.80
CA ILE A 151 -1.59 -6.23 -8.86
C ILE A 151 -2.74 -7.20 -9.11
N PRO A 152 -2.56 -8.52 -8.93
CA PRO A 152 -3.66 -9.49 -8.98
C PRO A 152 -4.85 -9.12 -8.08
N GLU A 153 -6.07 -9.18 -8.63
CA GLU A 153 -7.32 -8.74 -7.98
C GLU A 153 -7.55 -9.37 -6.59
N LYS A 154 -7.13 -10.63 -6.41
CA LYS A 154 -7.20 -11.34 -5.12
C LYS A 154 -6.51 -10.61 -3.96
N LEU A 155 -5.54 -9.74 -4.24
CA LEU A 155 -4.84 -8.97 -3.22
C LEU A 155 -5.64 -7.74 -2.74
N GLY A 156 -6.65 -7.31 -3.50
CA GLY A 156 -7.54 -6.19 -3.12
C GLY A 156 -8.52 -6.53 -2.00
N ASN A 157 -8.63 -7.79 -1.58
CA ASN A 157 -9.52 -8.23 -0.52
C ASN A 157 -8.74 -8.96 0.59
N PRO A 158 -8.84 -8.54 1.87
CA PRO A 158 -8.06 -9.14 2.96
C PRO A 158 -8.35 -10.63 3.19
N SER A 159 -9.54 -11.09 2.81
CA SER A 159 -9.93 -12.50 2.96
C SER A 159 -9.31 -13.40 1.88
N THR A 160 -8.99 -12.85 0.70
CA THR A 160 -8.43 -13.61 -0.44
C THR A 160 -6.95 -13.34 -0.67
N SER A 161 -6.40 -12.29 -0.06
CA SER A 161 -5.00 -11.89 -0.26
C SER A 161 -4.01 -12.87 0.37
N ASN A 162 -4.43 -13.57 1.43
CA ASN A 162 -3.59 -14.40 2.30
C ASN A 162 -2.39 -13.65 2.92
N ILE A 163 -2.38 -12.32 2.89
CA ILE A 163 -1.32 -11.49 3.47
C ILE A 163 -1.65 -11.25 4.95
N LYS A 164 -0.71 -11.56 5.85
CA LYS A 164 -0.88 -11.40 7.29
C LYS A 164 0.24 -10.58 7.90
N ALA A 165 -0.08 -9.41 8.46
CA ALA A 165 0.87 -8.53 9.11
C ALA A 165 0.68 -8.52 10.64
N SER A 166 1.80 -8.48 11.36
CA SER A 166 1.81 -8.28 12.81
C SER A 166 2.21 -6.85 13.14
N VAL A 167 1.44 -6.21 14.01
CA VAL A 167 1.71 -4.87 14.53
C VAL A 167 2.05 -5.00 16.01
N GLY A 168 3.31 -4.75 16.36
CA GLY A 168 3.78 -4.65 17.73
C GLY A 168 3.55 -3.26 18.34
N ARG A 169 3.85 -3.11 19.63
CA ARG A 169 3.80 -1.80 20.29
C ARG A 169 4.91 -0.89 19.77
N GLY A 170 4.66 0.42 19.74
CA GLY A 170 5.64 1.42 19.33
C GLY A 170 5.61 1.70 17.82
N SER A 171 6.75 1.59 17.16
CA SER A 171 6.90 1.86 15.73
C SER A 171 7.26 0.58 14.99
N ASN A 172 6.53 0.29 13.91
CA ASN A 172 6.67 -0.93 13.13
C ASN A 172 6.98 -0.60 11.68
N THR A 173 7.97 -1.29 11.11
CA THR A 173 8.24 -1.29 9.68
C THR A 173 7.66 -2.57 9.08
N VAL A 174 6.86 -2.42 8.02
CA VAL A 174 6.22 -3.56 7.31
C VAL A 174 6.42 -3.38 5.81
N ASN A 175 7.39 -4.10 5.25
CA ASN A 175 7.64 -4.11 3.82
C ASN A 175 6.93 -5.28 3.18
N ILE A 176 6.27 -5.05 2.05
CA ILE A 176 5.49 -6.06 1.32
C ILE A 176 6.07 -6.19 -0.08
N THR A 177 6.49 -7.41 -0.42
CA THR A 177 6.99 -7.73 -1.76
C THR A 177 6.00 -8.66 -2.45
N ILE A 178 5.42 -8.21 -3.55
CA ILE A 178 4.42 -8.95 -4.31
C ILE A 178 5.08 -9.57 -5.55
N LYS A 179 4.90 -10.87 -5.71
CA LYS A 179 5.40 -11.66 -6.83
C LYS A 179 4.36 -11.73 -7.96
N GLU A 180 4.80 -12.12 -9.15
CA GLU A 180 3.92 -12.21 -10.34
C GLU A 180 2.77 -13.22 -10.18
N ASP A 181 2.97 -14.26 -9.37
CA ASP A 181 1.96 -15.26 -9.04
C ASP A 181 0.90 -14.75 -8.04
N GLY A 182 1.04 -13.49 -7.60
CA GLY A 182 0.19 -12.85 -6.61
C GLY A 182 0.36 -13.40 -5.21
N THR A 183 1.48 -14.06 -4.91
CA THR A 183 1.93 -14.24 -3.53
C THR A 183 2.60 -12.96 -3.04
N ALA A 184 2.47 -12.68 -1.75
CA ALA A 184 3.15 -11.55 -1.12
C ALA A 184 3.95 -12.04 0.08
N GLU A 185 5.15 -11.49 0.22
CA GLU A 185 6.06 -11.75 1.33
C GLU A 185 6.20 -10.49 2.17
N ILE A 186 6.21 -10.66 3.49
CA ILE A 186 6.40 -9.57 4.44
C ILE A 186 7.80 -9.66 5.02
N SER A 187 8.48 -8.51 5.10
CA SER A 187 9.70 -8.32 5.86
C SER A 187 9.55 -7.16 6.85
N HIS A 188 10.23 -7.27 7.98
CA HIS A 188 10.26 -6.29 9.07
C HIS A 188 11.62 -5.60 9.16
#